data_AF-A0A836HDG3-F1
#
_entry.id   AF-A0A836HDG3-F1
#
_cell.length_a   1.000
_cell.length_b   1.000
_cell.length_c   1.000
_cell.angle_alpha   90.00
_cell.angle_beta   90.00
_cell.angle_gamma   90.00
#
_symmetry.space_group_name_H-M   'P 1'
#
loop_
_entity.id
_entity.type
_entity.pdbx_description
1 polymer ?
#
loop_
_entity_poly.entity_id
_entity_poly.type
_entity_poly.pdbx_seq_one_letter_code
_entity_poly.pdbx_strand_id
1 'polypeptide(L)'
;MQLSQNVARTTVPSYYHIRTNLPHRKPQNQWEGVYYFSGITKRQQHVVLLQRKREREMYLSRYNQHVASLRQQYAKHQEKPLVSLSERLTLASQLASCGMHNEASTFVDAMHHNKELHAMDYVHLVRSLRASDLGTCILHSEAACDPALTFKLLGDNAGVERASEAYRWYDMGMSALGQECGRLLPESTPAASQLTNALMSTLMTCGYAHVKAIPNTVYDRMGARGISPTASTYDHVILALSLTGNIAEAEDVFRFVRHRHAEHVTIHGYNALLLGNREARLFDRCDGLWQELFDRRWPRANPLTAELYLRSVVDHSYTPTSEGLQRFGNVHVVEKKKVPIVLTQMDELGIPRTHLSGPLRDEVEDALRKFSIYRNRFYEWGRAVKQFDFIEFRRRHGWMYDLHLMKNTTKVLPPIRDPSKPDSTMASAATMELPAFFTERHPWEGNALESVLSVTKERERMDDVRAGDIYYDDTKSIHERSSTWMNEVPETRYDQLYGINHPDVSKIGIRAHLEVEYTNRKELMMKDAALVRKAIRRGRRLRHRVEASRTHRNEGSLSAKTSK
;
A
#
# COMPACT_ATOMS: atom_id res chain seq x y z
N MET A 1 -22.39 -16.60 24.98
CA MET A 1 -22.69 -17.39 23.77
C MET A 1 -21.78 -18.60 23.74
N GLN A 2 -22.32 -19.81 23.61
CA GLN A 2 -21.51 -21.02 23.39
C GLN A 2 -21.07 -21.07 21.91
N LEU A 3 -19.86 -21.56 21.66
CA LEU A 3 -19.25 -21.59 20.34
C LEU A 3 -19.70 -22.86 19.58
N SER A 4 -20.19 -22.72 18.34
CA SER A 4 -20.65 -23.86 17.52
C SER A 4 -19.53 -24.85 17.15
N GLN A 5 -18.28 -24.38 17.15
CA GLN A 5 -17.10 -25.21 16.86
C GLN A 5 -16.70 -26.10 18.06
N ASN A 6 -17.32 -25.95 19.24
CA ASN A 6 -17.11 -26.88 20.36
C ASN A 6 -17.90 -28.17 20.12
N VAL A 7 -17.33 -29.05 19.31
CA VAL A 7 -17.95 -30.32 18.88
C VAL A 7 -17.48 -31.47 19.77
N ALA A 8 -18.35 -32.46 19.98
CA ALA A 8 -18.00 -33.71 20.65
C ALA A 8 -16.89 -34.45 19.88
N ARG A 9 -15.90 -34.99 20.60
CA ARG A 9 -14.79 -35.77 20.00
C ARG A 9 -14.76 -37.22 20.44
N THR A 10 -15.58 -37.56 21.41
CA THR A 10 -15.76 -38.90 21.92
C THR A 10 -17.15 -39.34 21.53
N THR A 11 -17.25 -40.55 21.01
CA THR A 11 -18.54 -41.24 20.87
C THR A 11 -19.18 -41.45 22.24
N VAL A 12 -20.49 -41.70 22.26
CA VAL A 12 -21.21 -42.00 23.51
C VAL A 12 -20.55 -43.21 24.21
N PRO A 13 -20.20 -43.11 25.50
CA PRO A 13 -19.54 -44.19 26.23
C PRO A 13 -20.31 -45.51 26.12
N SER A 14 -19.62 -46.55 25.66
CA SER A 14 -20.21 -47.88 25.39
C SER A 14 -19.14 -48.97 25.38
N TYR A 15 -19.57 -50.24 25.47
CA TYR A 15 -18.67 -51.40 25.36
C TYR A 15 -17.87 -51.44 24.05
N TYR A 16 -18.30 -50.72 23.03
CA TYR A 16 -17.60 -50.63 21.75
C TYR A 16 -16.17 -50.07 21.89
N HIS A 17 -15.95 -49.20 22.89
CA HIS A 17 -14.61 -48.68 23.21
C HIS A 17 -13.66 -49.77 23.72
N ILE A 18 -14.18 -50.82 24.37
CA ILE A 18 -13.39 -51.90 24.96
C ILE A 18 -13.21 -53.04 23.95
N ARG A 19 -14.23 -53.29 23.12
CA ARG A 19 -14.31 -54.48 22.26
C ARG A 19 -13.75 -54.27 20.85
N THR A 20 -13.32 -53.05 20.50
CA THR A 20 -12.79 -52.75 19.16
C THR A 20 -11.40 -52.14 19.23
N ASN A 21 -10.64 -52.29 18.14
CA ASN A 21 -9.31 -51.71 18.00
C ASN A 21 -9.35 -50.27 17.47
N LEU A 22 -10.48 -49.57 17.60
CA LEU A 22 -10.59 -48.19 17.13
C LEU A 22 -9.74 -47.27 18.02
N PRO A 23 -8.93 -46.38 17.43
CA PRO A 23 -8.05 -45.51 18.20
C PRO A 23 -8.86 -44.47 18.98
N HIS A 24 -8.52 -44.27 20.25
CA HIS A 24 -9.18 -43.26 21.10
C HIS A 24 -8.68 -41.83 20.87
N ARG A 25 -7.65 -41.64 20.03
CA ARG A 25 -7.09 -40.33 19.69
C ARG A 25 -6.59 -40.33 18.26
N LYS A 26 -6.53 -39.13 17.67
CA LYS A 26 -5.89 -38.94 16.36
C LYS A 26 -4.38 -39.24 16.44
N PRO A 27 -3.78 -39.80 15.37
CA PRO A 27 -2.33 -39.81 15.24
C PRO A 27 -1.79 -38.37 15.20
N GLN A 28 -0.52 -38.19 15.57
CA GLN A 28 0.13 -36.87 15.49
C GLN A 28 0.31 -36.48 14.02
N ASN A 29 0.04 -35.21 13.70
CA ASN A 29 0.34 -34.66 12.38
C ASN A 29 1.80 -34.19 12.35
N GLN A 30 2.62 -34.84 11.52
CA GLN A 30 4.06 -34.56 11.45
C GLN A 30 4.39 -33.17 10.91
N TRP A 31 3.55 -32.62 10.02
CA TRP A 31 3.81 -31.35 9.34
C TRP A 31 3.17 -30.15 10.03
N GLU A 32 2.40 -30.38 11.09
CA GLU A 32 1.89 -29.29 11.90
C GLU A 32 2.97 -28.81 12.86
N GLY A 33 3.32 -27.54 12.76
CA GLY A 33 4.30 -26.93 13.66
C GLY A 33 3.82 -26.90 15.11
N VAL A 34 4.76 -26.90 16.04
CA VAL A 34 4.48 -26.65 17.46
C VAL A 34 3.81 -25.29 17.61
N TYR A 35 2.72 -25.20 18.35
CA TYR A 35 2.08 -23.90 18.61
C TYR A 35 2.93 -23.09 19.58
N TYR A 36 3.18 -21.83 19.27
CA TYR A 36 3.93 -20.90 20.12
C TYR A 36 3.36 -19.49 20.03
N PHE A 37 3.66 -18.68 21.04
CA PHE A 37 3.15 -17.31 21.15
C PHE A 37 4.13 -16.31 20.53
N SER A 38 3.71 -15.70 19.42
CA SER A 38 4.46 -14.65 18.70
C SER A 38 3.65 -13.38 18.44
N GLY A 39 2.41 -13.31 18.95
CA GLY A 39 1.51 -12.16 18.78
C GLY A 39 1.59 -11.13 19.91
N ILE A 40 0.93 -9.99 19.69
CA ILE A 40 0.79 -8.91 20.68
C ILE A 40 -0.67 -8.69 21.06
N THR A 41 -0.89 -8.16 22.26
CA THR A 41 -2.22 -7.77 22.72
C THR A 41 -2.65 -6.42 22.14
N LYS A 42 -3.96 -6.14 22.12
CA LYS A 42 -4.51 -4.82 21.74
C LYS A 42 -3.98 -3.70 22.64
N ARG A 43 -3.77 -3.97 23.94
CA ARG A 43 -3.15 -3.03 24.87
C ARG A 43 -1.73 -2.69 24.48
N GLN A 44 -0.89 -3.69 24.17
CA GLN A 44 0.49 -3.46 23.73
C GLN A 44 0.52 -2.66 22.42
N GLN A 45 -0.30 -3.03 21.43
CA GLN A 45 -0.41 -2.27 20.18
C GLN A 45 -0.78 -0.80 20.43
N HIS A 46 -1.76 -0.54 21.29
CA HIS A 46 -2.17 0.81 21.65
C HIS A 46 -1.04 1.60 22.33
N VAL A 47 -0.30 1.00 23.26
CA VAL A 47 0.83 1.65 23.93
C VAL A 47 1.92 2.06 22.94
N VAL A 48 2.28 1.18 22.01
CA VAL A 48 3.27 1.48 20.95
C VAL A 48 2.79 2.64 20.07
N LEU A 49 1.53 2.61 19.63
CA LEU A 49 0.95 3.68 18.81
C LEU A 49 0.91 5.02 19.56
N LEU A 50 0.55 5.01 20.84
CA LEU A 50 0.52 6.21 21.68
C LEU A 50 1.94 6.79 21.88
N GLN A 51 2.92 5.94 22.13
CA GLN A 51 4.31 6.35 22.27
C GLN A 51 4.83 6.99 20.96
N ARG A 52 4.61 6.33 19.82
CA ARG A 52 4.97 6.87 18.50
C ARG A 52 4.32 8.23 18.24
N LYS A 53 3.04 8.39 18.61
CA LYS A 53 2.34 9.67 18.48
C LYS A 53 3.03 10.77 19.30
N ARG A 54 3.35 10.51 20.56
CA ARG A 54 4.05 11.47 21.44
C ARG A 54 5.43 11.84 20.91
N GLU A 55 6.18 10.87 20.41
CA GLU A 55 7.50 11.12 19.80
C GLU A 55 7.38 12.05 18.58
N ARG A 56 6.39 11.83 17.70
CA ARG A 56 6.10 12.72 16.57
C ARG A 56 5.75 14.14 17.02
N GLU A 57 4.89 14.27 18.02
CA GLU A 57 4.51 15.57 18.60
C GLU A 57 5.72 16.31 19.19
N MET A 58 6.67 15.60 19.81
CA MET A 58 7.90 16.20 20.31
C MET A 58 8.77 16.78 19.19
N TYR A 59 8.97 16.05 18.08
CA TYR A 59 9.75 16.56 16.94
C TYR A 59 9.09 17.78 16.30
N LEU A 60 7.76 17.74 16.11
CA LEU A 60 6.99 18.88 15.58
C LEU A 60 7.08 20.10 16.50
N SER A 61 6.91 19.89 17.82
CA SER A 61 7.00 20.98 18.81
C SER A 61 8.40 21.62 18.81
N ARG A 62 9.46 20.80 18.80
CA ARG A 62 10.85 21.30 18.73
C ARG A 62 11.11 22.09 17.46
N TYR A 63 10.64 21.60 16.31
CA TYR A 63 10.76 22.31 15.03
C TYR A 63 10.01 23.65 15.06
N ASN A 64 8.76 23.66 15.53
CA ASN A 64 7.96 24.88 15.63
C ASN A 64 8.58 25.92 16.56
N GLN A 65 9.14 25.50 17.70
CA GLN A 65 9.88 26.38 18.61
C GLN A 65 11.12 26.97 17.93
N HIS A 66 11.85 26.16 17.18
CA HIS A 66 13.04 26.62 16.44
C HIS A 66 12.67 27.64 15.36
N VAL A 67 11.66 27.35 14.54
CA VAL A 67 11.14 28.27 13.51
C VAL A 67 10.63 29.57 14.13
N ALA A 68 9.91 29.51 15.25
CA ALA A 68 9.44 30.71 15.95
C ALA A 68 10.60 31.58 16.45
N SER A 69 11.66 30.96 16.99
CA SER A 69 12.87 31.68 17.42
C SER A 69 13.56 32.38 16.24
N LEU A 70 13.70 31.69 15.10
CA LEU A 70 14.30 32.26 13.89
C LEU A 70 13.48 33.42 13.32
N ARG A 71 12.15 33.29 13.28
CA ARG A 71 11.26 34.40 12.88
C ARG A 71 11.39 35.61 13.78
N GLN A 72 11.56 35.41 15.08
CA GLN A 72 11.80 36.50 16.03
C GLN A 72 13.16 37.17 15.79
N GLN A 73 14.22 36.39 15.50
CA GLN A 73 15.53 36.95 15.14
C GLN A 73 15.47 37.74 13.84
N TYR A 74 14.75 37.23 12.83
CA TYR A 74 14.51 37.92 11.57
C TYR A 74 13.76 39.24 11.75
N ALA A 75 12.69 39.27 12.57
CA ALA A 75 11.97 40.49 12.87
C ALA A 75 12.86 41.53 13.59
N LYS A 76 13.68 41.11 14.55
CA LYS A 76 14.67 41.98 15.21
C LYS A 76 15.69 42.55 14.23
N HIS A 77 16.11 41.76 13.24
CA HIS A 77 17.01 42.22 12.18
C HIS A 77 16.36 43.32 11.32
N GLN A 78 15.07 43.21 11.03
CA GLN A 78 14.35 44.26 10.30
C GLN A 78 14.32 45.60 11.05
N GLU A 79 14.26 45.56 12.39
CA GLU A 79 14.33 46.76 13.24
C GLU A 79 15.77 47.30 13.39
N LYS A 80 16.75 46.41 13.50
CA LYS A 80 18.18 46.75 13.64
C LYS A 80 19.02 45.80 12.78
N PRO A 81 19.58 46.28 11.65
CA PRO A 81 20.35 45.42 10.75
C PRO A 81 21.61 44.89 11.43
N LEU A 82 21.92 43.62 11.20
CA LEU A 82 23.11 42.96 11.74
C LEU A 82 24.33 43.46 10.98
N VAL A 83 25.35 43.91 11.72
CA VAL A 83 26.56 44.51 11.15
C VAL A 83 27.55 43.44 10.67
N SER A 84 27.62 42.31 11.36
CA SER A 84 28.57 41.23 11.05
C SER A 84 28.11 40.39 9.85
N LEU A 85 29.00 40.16 8.87
CA LEU A 85 28.76 39.25 7.74
C LEU A 85 28.50 37.81 8.23
N SER A 86 29.28 37.33 9.21
CA SER A 86 29.15 35.98 9.74
C SER A 86 27.77 35.72 10.37
N GLU A 87 27.20 36.73 11.04
CA GLU A 87 25.87 36.63 11.65
C GLU A 87 24.78 36.61 10.58
N ARG A 88 24.87 37.45 9.55
CA ARG A 88 23.95 37.47 8.40
C ARG A 88 23.99 36.15 7.62
N LEU A 89 25.18 35.61 7.36
CA LEU A 89 25.36 34.33 6.66
C LEU A 89 24.79 33.16 7.46
N THR A 90 25.02 33.14 8.77
CA THR A 90 24.50 32.10 9.67
C THR A 90 22.98 32.14 9.74
N LEU A 91 22.40 33.34 9.90
CA LEU A 91 20.94 33.53 9.94
C LEU A 91 20.29 33.13 8.60
N ALA A 92 20.85 33.55 7.47
CA ALA A 92 20.35 33.18 6.14
C ALA A 92 20.38 31.65 5.93
N SER A 93 21.48 31.00 6.34
CA SER A 93 21.61 29.54 6.26
C SER A 93 20.59 28.81 7.14
N GLN A 94 20.35 29.30 8.37
CA GLN A 94 19.36 28.73 9.28
C GLN A 94 17.92 28.90 8.75
N LEU A 95 17.57 30.09 8.25
CA LEU A 95 16.28 30.36 7.62
C LEU A 95 16.03 29.40 6.44
N ALA A 96 17.00 29.27 5.53
CA ALA A 96 16.93 28.36 4.39
C ALA A 96 16.82 26.88 4.82
N SER A 97 17.56 26.47 5.86
CA SER A 97 17.51 25.08 6.38
C SER A 97 16.15 24.69 6.97
N CYS A 98 15.38 25.67 7.46
CA CYS A 98 13.99 25.51 7.91
C CYS A 98 12.96 25.69 6.79
N GLY A 99 13.38 25.84 5.53
CA GLY A 99 12.48 26.04 4.38
C GLY A 99 11.96 27.47 4.20
N MET A 100 12.40 28.43 5.01
CA MET A 100 12.10 29.87 4.90
C MET A 100 13.06 30.54 3.89
N HIS A 101 12.94 30.10 2.64
CA HIS A 101 13.84 30.48 1.54
C HIS A 101 13.62 31.92 1.06
N ASN A 102 12.38 32.44 1.13
CA ASN A 102 12.06 33.82 0.76
C ASN A 102 12.75 34.83 1.70
N GLU A 103 12.71 34.60 3.01
CA GLU A 103 13.40 35.42 3.99
C GLU A 103 14.92 35.31 3.83
N ALA A 104 15.45 34.10 3.62
CA ALA A 104 16.87 33.89 3.38
C ALA A 104 17.38 34.62 2.11
N SER A 105 16.57 34.63 1.05
CA SER A 105 16.87 35.31 -0.22
C SER A 105 17.21 36.78 -0.04
N THR A 106 16.48 37.49 0.83
CA THR A 106 16.70 38.92 1.08
C THR A 106 18.11 39.21 1.61
N PHE A 107 18.63 38.34 2.47
CA PHE A 107 20.00 38.45 2.99
C PHE A 107 21.02 38.14 1.91
N VAL A 108 20.81 37.07 1.14
CA VAL A 108 21.77 36.64 0.11
C VAL A 108 21.91 37.70 -0.97
N ASP A 109 20.79 38.31 -1.40
CA ASP A 109 20.79 39.39 -2.39
C ASP A 109 21.56 40.62 -1.88
N ALA A 110 21.35 41.02 -0.62
CA ALA A 110 22.07 42.14 -0.01
C ALA A 110 23.58 41.86 0.12
N MET A 111 23.97 40.67 0.57
CA MET A 111 25.38 40.28 0.72
C MET A 111 26.08 40.13 -0.64
N HIS A 112 25.40 39.63 -1.66
CA HIS A 112 25.93 39.57 -3.02
C HIS A 112 26.13 40.95 -3.63
N HIS A 113 25.15 41.85 -3.46
CA HIS A 113 25.21 43.21 -4.00
C HIS A 113 26.42 43.98 -3.43
N ASN A 114 26.70 43.79 -2.15
CA ASN A 114 27.86 44.37 -1.48
C ASN A 114 29.20 43.67 -1.82
N LYS A 115 29.18 42.58 -2.61
CA LYS A 115 30.33 41.73 -2.96
C LYS A 115 31.08 41.20 -1.73
N GLU A 116 30.33 40.86 -0.69
CA GLU A 116 30.89 40.37 0.58
C GLU A 116 31.07 38.85 0.62
N LEU A 117 30.47 38.11 -0.31
CA LEU A 117 30.43 36.65 -0.31
C LEU A 117 31.52 36.04 -1.18
N HIS A 118 32.19 35.02 -0.63
CA HIS A 118 33.14 34.19 -1.35
C HIS A 118 32.50 32.95 -1.97
N ALA A 119 33.19 32.31 -2.92
CA ALA A 119 32.66 31.12 -3.60
C ALA A 119 32.22 30.00 -2.63
N MET A 120 32.95 29.80 -1.53
CA MET A 120 32.61 28.80 -0.51
C MET A 120 31.36 29.16 0.30
N ASP A 121 31.08 30.45 0.51
CA ASP A 121 29.86 30.89 1.19
C ASP A 121 28.63 30.53 0.37
N TYR A 122 28.71 30.65 -0.96
CA TYR A 122 27.67 30.16 -1.88
C TYR A 122 27.46 28.65 -1.79
N VAL A 123 28.52 27.86 -1.65
CA VAL A 123 28.39 26.40 -1.46
C VAL A 123 27.54 26.10 -0.21
N HIS A 124 27.78 26.81 0.89
CA HIS A 124 27.03 26.67 2.13
C HIS A 124 25.58 27.13 1.99
N LEU A 125 25.34 28.28 1.38
CA LEU A 125 24.01 28.84 1.13
C LEU A 125 23.17 27.95 0.19
N VAL A 126 23.74 27.52 -0.94
CA VAL A 126 23.03 26.62 -1.87
C VAL A 126 22.69 25.31 -1.18
N ARG A 127 23.58 24.76 -0.35
CA ARG A 127 23.33 23.52 0.40
C ARG A 127 22.24 23.69 1.46
N SER A 128 22.08 24.87 2.08
CA SER A 128 21.05 25.10 3.09
C SER A 128 19.64 25.13 2.49
N LEU A 129 19.47 25.49 1.21
CA LEU A 129 18.19 25.38 0.47
C LEU A 129 17.66 23.95 0.31
N ARG A 130 18.48 22.93 0.62
CA ARG A 130 18.01 21.54 0.76
C ARG A 130 16.95 21.39 1.84
N ALA A 131 16.85 22.35 2.77
CA ALA A 131 15.94 22.39 3.91
C ALA A 131 16.16 21.19 4.85
N SER A 132 17.39 21.03 5.36
CA SER A 132 17.77 19.89 6.20
C SER A 132 16.93 19.78 7.47
N ASP A 133 16.62 20.90 8.13
CA ASP A 133 15.94 20.90 9.43
C ASP A 133 14.46 20.58 9.25
N LEU A 134 13.83 21.17 8.24
CA LEU A 134 12.50 20.75 7.78
C LEU A 134 12.50 19.27 7.39
N GLY A 135 13.55 18.81 6.71
CA GLY A 135 13.73 17.40 6.35
C GLY A 135 13.79 16.48 7.55
N THR A 136 14.50 16.85 8.62
CA THR A 136 14.51 16.06 9.86
C THR A 136 13.14 16.03 10.54
N CYS A 137 12.40 17.14 10.50
CA CYS A 137 11.03 17.20 11.00
C CYS A 137 10.14 16.22 10.23
N ILE A 138 10.09 16.34 8.90
CA ILE A 138 9.30 15.47 8.00
C ILE A 138 9.70 14.00 8.15
N LEU A 139 11.00 13.70 8.23
CA LEU A 139 11.51 12.34 8.42
C LEU A 139 10.86 11.69 9.65
N HIS A 140 10.85 12.39 10.78
CA HIS A 140 10.35 11.84 12.04
C HIS A 140 8.84 11.95 12.23
N SER A 141 8.17 12.96 11.65
CA SER A 141 6.74 13.21 11.84
C SER A 141 5.87 12.49 10.80
N GLU A 142 6.14 12.71 9.51
CA GLU A 142 5.29 12.33 8.38
C GLU A 142 5.79 11.09 7.67
N ALA A 143 7.10 11.02 7.38
CA ALA A 143 7.69 9.93 6.60
C ALA A 143 7.89 8.63 7.40
N ALA A 144 7.48 8.58 8.67
CA ALA A 144 7.67 7.43 9.56
C ALA A 144 9.13 6.90 9.56
N CYS A 145 10.07 7.83 9.54
CA CYS A 145 11.50 7.64 9.44
C CYS A 145 11.98 6.95 8.15
N ASP A 146 11.18 6.93 7.08
CA ASP A 146 11.59 6.41 5.78
C ASP A 146 12.37 7.49 4.99
N PRO A 147 13.67 7.26 4.69
CA PRO A 147 14.49 8.22 3.97
C PRO A 147 13.99 8.53 2.56
N ALA A 148 13.45 7.54 1.84
CA ALA A 148 13.00 7.72 0.46
C ALA A 148 11.76 8.60 0.39
N LEU A 149 10.82 8.36 1.32
CA LEU A 149 9.59 9.14 1.44
C LEU A 149 9.87 10.59 1.85
N THR A 150 10.93 10.83 2.63
CA THR A 150 11.32 12.19 3.03
C THR A 150 11.72 13.06 1.82
N PHE A 151 12.43 12.52 0.83
CA PHE A 151 12.74 13.26 -0.40
C PHE A 151 11.47 13.66 -1.17
N LYS A 152 10.50 12.75 -1.24
CA LYS A 152 9.22 12.98 -1.93
C LYS A 152 8.42 14.08 -1.23
N LEU A 153 8.22 13.97 0.08
CA LEU A 153 7.45 14.94 0.88
C LEU A 153 8.14 16.31 1.00
N LEU A 154 9.48 16.35 1.01
CA LEU A 154 10.19 17.63 0.95
C LEU A 154 9.94 18.36 -0.37
N GLY A 155 9.79 17.64 -1.48
CA GLY A 155 9.49 18.22 -2.79
C GLY A 155 8.19 19.02 -2.80
N ASP A 156 7.20 18.60 -2.02
CA ASP A 156 5.90 19.27 -1.91
C ASP A 156 5.99 20.60 -1.13
N ASN A 157 7.05 20.80 -0.34
CA ASN A 157 7.30 22.02 0.43
C ASN A 157 8.07 23.06 -0.40
N ALA A 158 7.34 23.81 -1.23
CA ALA A 158 7.86 24.88 -2.08
C ALA A 158 9.08 24.45 -2.93
N GLY A 159 9.08 23.21 -3.43
CA GLY A 159 10.21 22.64 -4.16
C GLY A 159 10.60 23.43 -5.41
N VAL A 160 9.62 23.96 -6.15
CA VAL A 160 9.85 24.76 -7.37
C VAL A 160 10.56 26.07 -7.04
N GLU A 161 10.09 26.80 -6.03
CA GLU A 161 10.67 28.08 -5.59
C GLU A 161 12.08 27.89 -5.04
N ARG A 162 12.30 26.85 -4.22
CA ARG A 162 13.63 26.48 -3.72
C ARG A 162 14.58 26.09 -4.85
N ALA A 163 14.10 25.38 -5.87
CA ALA A 163 14.91 25.04 -7.03
C ALA A 163 15.29 26.27 -7.86
N SER A 164 14.36 27.20 -8.10
CA SER A 164 14.68 28.45 -8.81
C SER A 164 15.71 29.28 -8.05
N GLU A 165 15.57 29.39 -6.73
CA GLU A 165 16.56 30.08 -5.88
C GLU A 165 17.90 29.35 -5.89
N ALA A 166 17.91 28.03 -5.87
CA ALA A 166 19.16 27.26 -5.92
C ALA A 166 19.92 27.49 -7.23
N TYR A 167 19.25 27.53 -8.39
CA TYR A 167 19.88 27.89 -9.66
C TYR A 167 20.37 29.35 -9.67
N ARG A 168 19.58 30.27 -9.10
CA ARG A 168 19.96 31.69 -9.00
C ARG A 168 21.22 31.88 -8.18
N TRP A 169 21.28 31.30 -6.97
CA TRP A 169 22.43 31.38 -6.08
C TRP A 169 23.65 30.64 -6.63
N TYR A 170 23.44 29.55 -7.38
CA TYR A 170 24.50 28.87 -8.12
C TYR A 170 25.13 29.78 -9.18
N ASP A 171 24.33 30.46 -10.01
CA ASP A 171 24.86 31.36 -11.04
C ASP A 171 25.55 32.60 -10.42
N MET A 172 25.03 33.13 -9.30
CA MET A 172 25.69 34.18 -8.50
C MET A 172 27.05 33.71 -7.96
N GLY A 173 27.11 32.48 -7.43
CA GLY A 173 28.35 31.88 -6.93
C GLY A 173 29.37 31.63 -8.02
N MET A 174 28.95 31.18 -9.21
CA MET A 174 29.83 31.04 -10.37
C MET A 174 30.38 32.39 -10.85
N SER A 175 29.57 33.46 -10.79
CA SER A 175 30.02 34.82 -11.09
C SER A 175 31.05 35.33 -10.08
N ALA A 176 30.82 35.12 -8.78
CA ALA A 176 31.76 35.45 -7.72
C ALA A 176 33.08 34.68 -7.87
N LEU A 177 33.01 33.38 -8.16
CA LEU A 177 34.19 32.55 -8.40
C LEU A 177 35.00 33.04 -9.62
N GLY A 178 34.35 33.49 -10.68
CA GLY A 178 35.03 34.10 -11.83
C GLY A 178 35.79 35.38 -11.44
N GLN A 179 35.23 36.19 -10.55
CA GLN A 179 35.90 37.39 -10.03
C GLN A 179 37.11 37.04 -9.16
N GLU A 180 37.00 36.00 -8.33
CA GLU A 180 38.10 35.51 -7.48
C GLU A 180 39.24 34.87 -8.28
N CYS A 181 38.91 34.14 -9.35
CA CYS A 181 39.90 33.43 -10.18
C CYS A 181 40.64 34.36 -11.16
N GLY A 182 40.10 35.54 -11.45
CA GLY A 182 40.71 36.53 -12.34
C GLY A 182 40.93 35.99 -13.76
N ARG A 183 42.17 35.57 -14.09
CA ARG A 183 42.56 35.02 -15.41
C ARG A 183 42.48 33.49 -15.49
N LEU A 184 42.32 32.79 -14.36
CA LEU A 184 42.16 31.34 -14.33
C LEU A 184 40.71 30.97 -14.71
N LEU A 185 40.54 29.87 -15.46
CA LEU A 185 39.22 29.35 -15.81
C LEU A 185 38.50 28.91 -14.51
N PRO A 186 37.42 29.58 -14.08
CA PRO A 186 36.72 29.25 -12.83
C PRO A 186 36.22 27.80 -12.83
N GLU A 187 35.90 27.25 -14.00
CA GLU A 187 35.39 25.88 -14.19
C GLU A 187 36.41 24.79 -13.85
N SER A 188 37.70 25.10 -13.91
CA SER A 188 38.79 24.17 -13.58
C SER A 188 39.04 24.04 -12.07
N THR A 189 38.37 24.86 -11.25
CA THR A 189 38.61 24.89 -9.80
C THR A 189 37.80 23.84 -9.05
N PRO A 190 38.30 23.36 -7.89
CA PRO A 190 37.54 22.47 -7.02
C PRO A 190 36.27 23.15 -6.46
N ALA A 191 36.28 24.48 -6.32
CA ALA A 191 35.13 25.25 -5.85
C ALA A 191 33.95 25.15 -6.81
N ALA A 192 34.17 25.21 -8.14
CA ALA A 192 33.11 25.00 -9.14
C ALA A 192 32.47 23.61 -9.04
N SER A 193 33.28 22.58 -8.76
CA SER A 193 32.80 21.21 -8.56
C SER A 193 31.95 21.10 -7.29
N GLN A 194 32.40 21.70 -6.18
CA GLN A 194 31.65 21.72 -4.92
C GLN A 194 30.34 22.49 -5.01
N LEU A 195 30.33 23.62 -5.71
CA LEU A 195 29.14 24.43 -5.94
C LEU A 195 28.10 23.67 -6.80
N THR A 196 28.56 22.97 -7.84
CA THR A 196 27.69 22.12 -8.66
C THR A 196 27.12 20.95 -7.85
N ASN A 197 27.92 20.32 -6.98
CA ASN A 197 27.44 19.27 -6.07
C ASN A 197 26.42 19.79 -5.04
N ALA A 198 26.60 21.02 -4.54
CA ALA A 198 25.63 21.66 -3.65
C ALA A 198 24.30 21.87 -4.36
N LEU A 199 24.33 22.36 -5.61
CA LEU A 199 23.13 22.48 -6.45
C LEU A 199 22.44 21.12 -6.64
N MET A 200 23.18 20.09 -7.06
CA MET A 200 22.62 18.74 -7.23
C MET A 200 21.97 18.23 -5.95
N SER A 201 22.67 18.34 -4.81
CA SER A 201 22.16 17.92 -3.49
C SER A 201 20.85 18.63 -3.10
N THR A 202 20.70 19.91 -3.45
CA THR A 202 19.50 20.70 -3.14
C THR A 202 18.34 20.34 -4.06
N LEU A 203 18.59 20.19 -5.36
CA LEU A 203 17.58 19.78 -6.33
C LEU A 203 16.97 18.41 -5.98
N MET A 204 17.70 17.54 -5.26
CA MET A 204 17.17 16.26 -4.79
C MET A 204 15.93 16.38 -3.90
N THR A 205 15.80 17.48 -3.15
CA THR A 205 14.68 17.71 -2.24
C THR A 205 13.64 18.69 -2.79
N CYS A 206 13.78 19.10 -4.05
CA CYS A 206 12.88 20.07 -4.70
C CYS A 206 11.78 19.42 -5.55
N GLY A 207 11.64 18.09 -5.50
CA GLY A 207 10.59 17.36 -6.20
C GLY A 207 11.04 16.68 -7.49
N TYR A 208 10.18 15.81 -8.02
CA TYR A 208 10.54 14.82 -9.05
C TYR A 208 11.15 15.44 -10.33
N ALA A 209 10.59 16.55 -10.81
CA ALA A 209 11.07 17.21 -12.03
C ALA A 209 12.53 17.68 -11.88
N HIS A 210 12.88 18.21 -10.71
CA HIS A 210 14.22 18.69 -10.41
C HIS A 210 15.19 17.55 -10.12
N VAL A 211 14.73 16.47 -9.47
CA VAL A 211 15.53 15.24 -9.32
C VAL A 211 15.90 14.67 -10.69
N LYS A 212 14.95 14.58 -11.63
CA LYS A 212 15.19 14.10 -12.99
C LYS A 212 16.12 15.01 -13.80
N ALA A 213 16.13 16.31 -13.52
CA ALA A 213 17.04 17.25 -14.16
C ALA A 213 18.52 17.02 -13.79
N ILE A 214 18.80 16.42 -12.62
CA ILE A 214 20.18 16.18 -12.17
C ILE A 214 20.98 15.33 -13.17
N PRO A 215 20.57 14.08 -13.48
CA PRO A 215 21.30 13.26 -14.45
C PRO A 215 21.19 13.80 -15.88
N ASN A 216 20.07 14.43 -16.25
CA ASN A 216 19.78 14.76 -17.66
C ASN A 216 20.30 16.13 -18.12
N THR A 217 20.39 17.12 -17.24
CA THR A 217 20.74 18.49 -17.64
C THR A 217 21.86 19.08 -16.80
N VAL A 218 21.84 18.86 -15.48
CA VAL A 218 22.86 19.42 -14.59
C VAL A 218 24.20 18.72 -14.81
N TYR A 219 24.20 17.39 -14.89
CA TYR A 219 25.40 16.60 -15.17
C TYR A 219 25.96 16.88 -16.58
N ASP A 220 25.11 16.94 -17.61
CA ASP A 220 25.53 17.28 -18.97
C ASP A 220 26.09 18.71 -19.07
N ARG A 221 25.45 19.69 -18.41
CA ARG A 221 25.93 21.08 -18.34
C ARG A 221 27.27 21.16 -17.60
N MET A 222 27.49 20.35 -16.58
CA MET A 222 28.76 20.26 -15.85
C MET A 222 29.89 19.78 -16.79
N GLY A 223 29.64 18.74 -17.59
CA GLY A 223 30.58 18.25 -18.60
C GLY A 223 30.83 19.27 -19.72
N ALA A 224 29.79 19.91 -20.24
CA ALA A 224 29.90 20.95 -21.28
C ALA A 224 30.68 22.19 -20.81
N ARG A 225 30.64 22.51 -19.51
CA ARG A 225 31.43 23.58 -18.89
C ARG A 225 32.86 23.16 -18.53
N GLY A 226 33.22 21.88 -18.68
CA GLY A 226 34.55 21.38 -18.33
C GLY A 226 34.80 21.28 -16.83
N ILE A 227 33.75 21.25 -15.99
CA ILE A 227 33.88 21.08 -14.54
C ILE A 227 34.08 19.60 -14.23
N SER A 228 35.17 19.25 -13.55
CA SER A 228 35.51 17.84 -13.27
C SER A 228 34.57 17.20 -12.22
N PRO A 229 33.98 16.03 -12.49
CA PRO A 229 33.17 15.32 -11.50
C PRO A 229 34.01 14.82 -10.33
N THR A 230 33.37 14.74 -9.17
CA THR A 230 33.92 14.17 -7.92
C THR A 230 33.17 12.91 -7.53
N ALA A 231 33.67 12.15 -6.55
CA ALA A 231 32.96 10.99 -5.99
C ALA A 231 31.51 11.33 -5.60
N SER A 232 31.33 12.46 -4.91
CA SER A 232 30.00 12.92 -4.51
C SER A 232 29.10 13.27 -5.71
N THR A 233 29.66 13.75 -6.83
CA THR A 233 28.90 14.03 -8.04
C THR A 233 28.22 12.76 -8.55
N TYR A 234 28.98 11.67 -8.63
CA TYR A 234 28.44 10.37 -9.02
C TYR A 234 27.41 9.84 -8.00
N ASP A 235 27.66 9.99 -6.70
CA ASP A 235 26.70 9.58 -5.67
C ASP A 235 25.34 10.32 -5.82
N HIS A 236 25.34 11.63 -6.10
CA HIS A 236 24.11 12.40 -6.34
C HIS A 236 23.40 11.94 -7.63
N VAL A 237 24.14 11.66 -8.71
CA VAL A 237 23.58 11.16 -9.97
C VAL A 237 22.94 9.79 -9.77
N ILE A 238 23.63 8.86 -9.11
CA ILE A 238 23.10 7.51 -8.79
C ILE A 238 21.85 7.63 -7.92
N LEU A 239 21.85 8.48 -6.90
CA LEU A 239 20.69 8.69 -6.04
C LEU A 239 19.52 9.33 -6.79
N ALA A 240 19.77 10.28 -7.69
CA ALA A 240 18.72 10.90 -8.51
C ALA A 240 18.08 9.91 -9.49
N LEU A 241 18.90 9.08 -10.16
CA LEU A 241 18.43 7.98 -11.00
C LEU A 241 17.63 6.95 -10.18
N SER A 242 18.10 6.63 -8.98
CA SER A 242 17.42 5.71 -8.05
C SER A 242 16.06 6.23 -7.60
N LEU A 243 15.95 7.50 -7.23
CA LEU A 243 14.69 8.15 -6.83
C LEU A 243 13.69 8.29 -7.99
N THR A 244 14.18 8.35 -9.22
CA THR A 244 13.33 8.39 -10.43
C THR A 244 12.96 6.99 -10.94
N GLY A 245 13.46 5.93 -10.31
CA GLY A 245 13.21 4.54 -10.68
C GLY A 245 14.03 4.05 -11.88
N ASN A 246 14.99 4.83 -12.38
CA ASN A 246 15.87 4.43 -13.48
C ASN A 246 17.08 3.62 -12.96
N ILE A 247 16.80 2.41 -12.47
CA ILE A 247 17.78 1.58 -11.77
C ILE A 247 18.88 1.05 -12.70
N ALA A 248 18.55 0.78 -13.97
CA ALA A 248 19.53 0.28 -14.94
C ALA A 248 20.69 1.27 -15.14
N GLU A 249 20.37 2.54 -15.39
CA GLU A 249 21.38 3.59 -15.53
C GLU A 249 22.11 3.85 -14.20
N ALA A 250 21.41 3.80 -13.07
CA ALA A 250 22.04 3.94 -11.75
C ALA A 250 23.12 2.87 -11.52
N GLU A 251 22.83 1.62 -11.89
CA GLU A 251 23.77 0.51 -11.82
C GLU A 251 24.91 0.64 -12.85
N ASP A 252 24.64 1.16 -14.05
CA ASP A 252 25.68 1.42 -15.05
C ASP A 252 26.69 2.48 -14.56
N VAL A 253 26.20 3.59 -13.99
CA VAL A 253 27.03 4.63 -13.39
C VAL A 253 27.83 4.08 -12.21
N PHE A 254 27.20 3.29 -11.33
CA PHE A 254 27.90 2.67 -10.21
C PHE A 254 28.98 1.67 -10.67
N ARG A 255 28.70 0.87 -11.69
CA ARG A 255 29.69 -0.02 -12.33
C ARG A 255 30.84 0.76 -12.94
N PHE A 256 30.56 1.86 -13.63
CA PHE A 256 31.59 2.75 -14.17
C PHE A 256 32.52 3.29 -13.07
N VAL A 257 31.95 3.82 -11.97
CA VAL A 257 32.75 4.30 -10.82
C VAL A 257 33.56 3.17 -10.23
N ARG A 258 32.98 1.97 -10.06
CA ARG A 258 33.68 0.80 -9.54
C ARG A 258 34.86 0.37 -10.41
N HIS A 259 34.76 0.44 -11.74
CA HIS A 259 35.81 -0.01 -12.65
C HIS A 259 36.91 1.05 -12.87
N ARG A 260 36.54 2.33 -12.94
CA ARG A 260 37.48 3.41 -13.32
C ARG A 260 37.96 4.26 -12.16
N HIS A 261 37.21 4.25 -11.05
CA HIS A 261 37.43 5.05 -9.85
C HIS A 261 37.17 4.21 -8.58
N ALA A 262 37.69 2.98 -8.56
CA ALA A 262 37.41 2.01 -7.49
C ALA A 262 37.68 2.54 -6.07
N GLU A 263 38.70 3.40 -5.93
CA GLU A 263 39.09 4.05 -4.67
C GLU A 263 38.07 5.07 -4.16
N HIS A 264 37.18 5.55 -5.04
CA HIS A 264 36.19 6.58 -4.76
C HIS A 264 34.77 6.03 -4.55
N VAL A 265 34.59 4.71 -4.54
CA VAL A 265 33.30 4.09 -4.22
C VAL A 265 32.96 4.35 -2.76
N THR A 266 31.93 5.16 -2.52
CA THR A 266 31.46 5.48 -1.17
C THR A 266 30.29 4.60 -0.75
N ILE A 267 29.97 4.61 0.55
CA ILE A 267 28.75 3.97 1.06
C ILE A 267 27.47 4.64 0.52
N HIS A 268 27.54 5.90 0.07
CA HIS A 268 26.38 6.62 -0.45
C HIS A 268 25.90 6.05 -1.78
N GLY A 269 26.81 5.59 -2.65
CA GLY A 269 26.44 4.85 -3.86
C GLY A 269 25.67 3.57 -3.56
N TYR A 270 26.12 2.77 -2.58
CA TYR A 270 25.37 1.57 -2.13
C TYR A 270 24.00 1.94 -1.53
N ASN A 271 23.93 2.97 -0.68
CA ASN A 271 22.68 3.42 -0.09
C ASN A 271 21.69 3.92 -1.15
N ALA A 272 22.18 4.61 -2.18
CA ALA A 272 21.37 5.04 -3.31
C ALA A 272 20.77 3.86 -4.08
N LEU A 273 21.60 2.87 -4.42
CA LEU A 273 21.13 1.66 -5.11
C LEU A 273 20.17 0.83 -4.26
N LEU A 274 20.41 0.67 -2.96
CA LEU A 274 19.47 -0.01 -2.05
C LEU A 274 18.12 0.70 -2.01
N LEU A 275 18.13 2.02 -1.93
CA LEU A 275 16.92 2.84 -1.95
C LEU A 275 16.17 2.68 -3.28
N GLY A 276 16.87 2.79 -4.40
CA GLY A 276 16.27 2.65 -5.74
C GLY A 276 15.71 1.25 -6.02
N ASN A 277 16.48 0.21 -5.71
CA ASN A 277 16.02 -1.18 -5.88
C ASN A 277 14.81 -1.49 -5.00
N ARG A 278 14.76 -0.95 -3.77
CA ARG A 278 13.59 -1.05 -2.89
C ARG A 278 12.37 -0.36 -3.51
N GLU A 279 12.52 0.86 -4.03
CA GLU A 279 11.44 1.61 -4.71
C GLU A 279 10.92 0.88 -5.97
N ALA A 280 11.83 0.28 -6.74
CA ALA A 280 11.50 -0.57 -7.88
C ALA A 280 10.96 -1.96 -7.49
N ARG A 281 10.88 -2.28 -6.19
CA ARG A 281 10.47 -3.58 -5.63
C ARG A 281 11.31 -4.76 -6.11
N LEU A 282 12.59 -4.51 -6.43
CA LEU A 282 13.57 -5.52 -6.83
C LEU A 282 14.32 -6.04 -5.60
N PHE A 283 13.62 -6.76 -4.71
CA PHE A 283 14.16 -7.16 -3.41
C PHE A 283 15.36 -8.11 -3.50
N ASP A 284 15.42 -8.96 -4.53
CA ASP A 284 16.57 -9.84 -4.77
C ASP A 284 17.86 -9.05 -5.05
N ARG A 285 17.74 -7.90 -5.72
CA ARG A 285 18.87 -7.00 -5.96
C ARG A 285 19.29 -6.29 -4.68
N CYS A 286 18.35 -5.92 -3.81
CA CYS A 286 18.67 -5.41 -2.48
C CYS A 286 19.47 -6.43 -1.65
N ASP A 287 19.06 -7.71 -1.68
CA ASP A 287 19.79 -8.80 -1.03
C ASP A 287 21.21 -8.92 -1.60
N GLY A 288 21.36 -8.93 -2.93
CA GLY A 288 22.67 -9.01 -3.59
C GLY A 288 23.62 -7.86 -3.20
N LEU A 289 23.11 -6.62 -3.15
CA LEU A 289 23.91 -5.45 -2.74
C LEU A 289 24.34 -5.50 -1.28
N TRP A 290 23.45 -5.95 -0.39
CA TRP A 290 23.77 -6.12 1.04
C TRP A 290 24.83 -7.21 1.26
N GLN A 291 24.68 -8.37 0.61
CA GLN A 291 25.68 -9.44 0.71
C GLN A 291 27.03 -9.01 0.13
N GLU A 292 27.05 -8.31 -1.01
CA GLU A 292 28.29 -7.76 -1.56
C GLU A 292 28.99 -6.84 -0.55
N LEU A 293 28.23 -5.94 0.09
CA LEU A 293 28.79 -5.01 1.06
C LEU A 293 29.30 -5.73 2.33
N PHE A 294 28.59 -6.76 2.77
CA PHE A 294 29.01 -7.61 3.89
C PHE A 294 30.32 -8.35 3.57
N ASP A 295 30.44 -8.93 2.37
CA ASP A 295 31.62 -9.67 1.93
C ASP A 295 32.84 -8.76 1.78
N ARG A 296 32.67 -7.57 1.20
CA ARG A 296 33.77 -6.63 0.95
C ARG A 296 34.22 -5.92 2.22
N ARG A 297 33.33 -5.72 3.21
CA ARG A 297 33.53 -4.97 4.48
C ARG A 297 33.96 -3.50 4.34
N TRP A 298 34.42 -3.09 3.16
CA TRP A 298 34.76 -1.73 2.78
C TRP A 298 34.11 -1.38 1.43
N PRO A 299 33.44 -0.22 1.30
CA PRO A 299 33.21 0.81 2.33
C PRO A 299 32.36 0.30 3.50
N ARG A 300 32.56 0.86 4.71
CA ARG A 300 31.82 0.41 5.90
C ARG A 300 30.32 0.74 5.77
N ALA A 301 29.49 -0.28 5.95
CA ALA A 301 28.06 -0.11 6.09
C ALA A 301 27.74 0.83 7.27
N ASN A 302 26.77 1.73 7.08
CA ASN A 302 26.33 2.66 8.11
C ASN A 302 24.91 2.31 8.60
N PRO A 303 24.41 2.93 9.69
CA PRO A 303 23.07 2.64 10.18
C PRO A 303 21.96 2.84 9.13
N LEU A 304 22.13 3.82 8.23
CA LEU A 304 21.21 4.07 7.13
C LEU A 304 21.19 2.91 6.13
N THR A 305 22.34 2.30 5.81
CA THR A 305 22.42 1.12 4.95
C THR A 305 21.61 -0.04 5.53
N ALA A 306 21.82 -0.33 6.82
CA ALA A 306 21.09 -1.39 7.51
C ALA A 306 19.58 -1.07 7.61
N GLU A 307 19.22 0.19 7.83
CA GLU A 307 17.83 0.63 7.84
C GLU A 307 17.15 0.45 6.47
N LEU A 308 17.79 0.85 5.38
CA LEU A 308 17.26 0.70 4.01
C LEU A 308 17.06 -0.78 3.65
N TYR A 309 18.03 -1.63 3.99
CA TYR A 309 17.94 -3.06 3.71
C TYR A 309 16.89 -3.76 4.58
N LEU A 310 16.85 -3.51 5.89
CA LEU A 310 15.81 -4.10 6.75
C LEU A 310 14.41 -3.64 6.33
N ARG A 311 14.24 -2.39 5.91
CA ARG A 311 12.98 -1.90 5.33
C ARG A 311 12.62 -2.65 4.05
N SER A 312 13.57 -2.94 3.17
CA SER A 312 13.29 -3.72 1.95
C SER A 312 12.83 -5.16 2.28
N VAL A 313 13.42 -5.81 3.29
CA VAL A 313 12.98 -7.12 3.78
C VAL A 313 11.55 -7.06 4.35
N VAL A 314 11.25 -6.01 5.14
CA VAL A 314 9.91 -5.81 5.70
C VAL A 314 8.89 -5.55 4.59
N ASP A 315 9.21 -4.69 3.62
CA ASP A 315 8.33 -4.39 2.49
C ASP A 315 8.07 -5.65 1.66
N HIS A 316 9.11 -6.44 1.36
CA HIS A 316 8.97 -7.73 0.68
C HIS A 316 8.01 -8.65 1.44
N SER A 317 8.13 -8.71 2.77
CA SER A 317 7.28 -9.57 3.59
C SER A 317 5.79 -9.23 3.59
N TYR A 318 5.46 -7.97 3.28
CA TYR A 318 4.08 -7.50 3.18
C TYR A 318 3.52 -7.58 1.76
N THR A 319 4.34 -7.87 0.75
CA THR A 319 3.85 -8.01 -0.62
C THR A 319 2.95 -9.26 -0.75
N PRO A 320 1.74 -9.12 -1.32
CA PRO A 320 0.89 -10.27 -1.61
C PRO A 320 1.32 -10.94 -2.93
N THR A 321 1.15 -12.26 -3.01
CA THR A 321 1.30 -13.02 -4.27
C THR A 321 0.01 -13.00 -5.09
N SER A 322 0.02 -13.53 -6.32
CA SER A 322 -1.22 -13.79 -7.06
C SER A 322 -2.11 -14.82 -6.35
N GLU A 323 -3.42 -14.76 -6.56
CA GLU A 323 -4.43 -15.63 -5.91
C GLU A 323 -4.05 -17.12 -5.87
N GLY A 324 -3.47 -17.66 -6.96
CA GLY A 324 -3.05 -19.06 -7.04
C GLY A 324 -2.10 -19.50 -5.91
N LEU A 325 -1.25 -18.59 -5.41
CA LEU A 325 -0.31 -18.86 -4.31
C LEU A 325 -0.83 -18.42 -2.94
N GLN A 326 -1.99 -17.77 -2.85
CA GLN A 326 -2.54 -17.25 -1.58
C GLN A 326 -3.42 -18.26 -0.84
N ARG A 327 -3.84 -19.35 -1.49
CA ARG A 327 -4.86 -20.28 -0.97
C ARG A 327 -4.54 -20.91 0.40
N PHE A 328 -3.26 -21.03 0.75
CA PHE A 328 -2.80 -21.60 2.01
C PHE A 328 -2.29 -20.56 3.01
N GLY A 329 -2.05 -19.32 2.57
CA GLY A 329 -1.43 -18.26 3.37
C GLY A 329 -0.48 -17.40 2.54
N ASN A 330 0.03 -16.33 3.15
CA ASN A 330 1.00 -15.45 2.49
C ASN A 330 2.42 -16.02 2.63
N VAL A 331 3.01 -16.43 1.50
CA VAL A 331 4.35 -17.01 1.41
C VAL A 331 5.44 -16.03 1.84
N HIS A 332 5.33 -14.75 1.45
CA HIS A 332 6.40 -13.75 1.66
C HIS A 332 6.62 -13.41 3.14
N VAL A 333 5.75 -13.83 4.06
CA VAL A 333 5.99 -13.70 5.51
C VAL A 333 7.31 -14.40 5.92
N VAL A 334 7.79 -15.38 5.14
CA VAL A 334 9.09 -16.03 5.33
C VAL A 334 10.27 -15.06 5.26
N GLU A 335 10.16 -13.95 4.55
CA GLU A 335 11.23 -12.95 4.41
C GLU A 335 11.63 -12.35 5.77
N LYS A 336 10.67 -12.20 6.69
CA LYS A 336 10.94 -11.77 8.08
C LYS A 336 11.86 -12.74 8.85
N LYS A 337 12.01 -13.99 8.40
CA LYS A 337 12.97 -14.96 8.96
C LYS A 337 14.44 -14.60 8.65
N LYS A 338 14.70 -13.73 7.66
CA LYS A 338 16.06 -13.20 7.38
C LYS A 338 16.51 -12.22 8.47
N VAL A 339 15.59 -11.50 9.12
CA VAL A 339 15.89 -10.43 10.09
C VAL A 339 16.88 -10.84 11.19
N PRO A 340 16.72 -11.97 11.91
CA PRO A 340 17.71 -12.41 12.91
C PRO A 340 19.14 -12.54 12.34
N ILE A 341 19.28 -13.02 11.10
CA ILE A 341 20.57 -13.21 10.43
C ILE A 341 21.19 -11.85 10.07
N VAL A 342 20.37 -10.93 9.57
CA VAL A 342 20.83 -9.56 9.27
C VAL A 342 21.29 -8.86 10.54
N LEU A 343 20.58 -9.04 11.66
CA LEU A 343 20.98 -8.46 12.94
C LEU A 343 22.31 -9.04 13.45
N THR A 344 22.60 -10.32 13.24
CA THR A 344 23.93 -10.89 13.59
C THR A 344 25.02 -10.31 12.69
N GLN A 345 24.76 -10.15 11.39
CA GLN A 345 25.68 -9.49 10.47
C GLN A 345 25.95 -8.02 10.87
N MET A 346 24.93 -7.30 11.33
CA MET A 346 25.09 -5.93 11.85
C MET A 346 26.03 -5.89 13.06
N ASP A 347 25.95 -6.86 13.98
CA ASP A 347 26.87 -6.93 15.13
C ASP A 347 28.30 -7.20 14.67
N GLU A 348 28.50 -8.09 13.69
CA GLU A 348 29.81 -8.39 13.11
C GLU A 348 30.43 -7.20 12.37
N LEU A 349 29.60 -6.40 11.70
CA LEU A 349 30.01 -5.17 11.02
C LEU A 349 30.16 -3.97 11.99
N GLY A 350 29.80 -4.13 13.27
CA GLY A 350 29.85 -3.06 14.27
C GLY A 350 28.80 -1.97 14.08
N ILE A 351 27.67 -2.27 13.43
CA ILE A 351 26.56 -1.32 13.23
C ILE A 351 25.64 -1.36 14.47
N PRO A 352 25.51 -0.26 15.23
CA PRO A 352 24.67 -0.25 16.43
C PRO A 352 23.19 -0.35 16.07
N ARG A 353 22.54 -1.43 16.54
CA ARG A 353 21.09 -1.68 16.34
C ARG A 353 20.20 -0.57 16.94
N THR A 354 20.71 0.18 17.91
CA THR A 354 20.00 1.29 18.56
C THR A 354 19.80 2.50 17.65
N HIS A 355 20.54 2.61 16.56
CA HIS A 355 20.42 3.70 15.60
C HIS A 355 19.33 3.45 14.54
N LEU A 356 18.71 2.27 14.53
CA LEU A 356 17.54 2.02 13.70
C LEU A 356 16.36 2.87 14.19
N SER A 357 15.58 3.39 13.25
CA SER A 357 14.39 4.17 13.59
C SER A 357 13.38 3.38 14.43
N GLY A 358 12.66 4.08 15.32
CA GLY A 358 11.61 3.49 16.17
C GLY A 358 10.60 2.63 15.38
N PRO A 359 10.01 3.14 14.28
CA PRO A 359 9.09 2.36 13.46
C PRO A 359 9.67 1.06 12.91
N LEU A 360 10.91 1.10 12.41
CA LEU A 360 11.59 -0.10 11.89
C LEU A 360 11.95 -1.08 13.01
N ARG A 361 12.43 -0.56 14.15
CA ARG A 361 12.80 -1.40 15.30
C ARG A 361 11.61 -2.21 15.81
N ASP A 362 10.42 -1.64 15.83
CA ASP A 362 9.21 -2.35 16.23
C ASP A 362 8.84 -3.47 15.24
N GLU A 363 9.02 -3.25 13.92
CA GLU A 363 8.82 -4.28 12.88
C GLU A 363 9.86 -5.40 12.96
N VAL A 364 11.11 -5.03 13.25
CA VAL A 364 12.22 -5.96 13.51
C VAL A 364 11.94 -6.77 14.76
N GLU A 365 11.42 -6.15 15.82
CA GLU A 365 11.07 -6.86 17.06
C GLU A 365 9.88 -7.82 16.85
N ASP A 366 8.87 -7.42 16.05
CA ASP A 366 7.79 -8.32 15.62
C ASP A 366 8.34 -9.54 14.84
N ALA A 367 9.27 -9.31 13.90
CA ALA A 367 9.93 -10.39 13.17
C ALA A 367 10.74 -11.32 14.10
N LEU A 368 11.48 -10.76 15.07
CA LEU A 368 12.21 -11.54 16.07
C LEU A 368 11.29 -12.39 16.94
N ARG A 369 10.15 -11.86 17.40
CA ARG A 369 9.17 -12.63 18.18
C ARG A 369 8.56 -13.77 17.38
N LYS A 370 8.46 -13.62 16.06
CA LYS A 370 7.94 -14.66 15.15
C LYS A 370 8.95 -15.76 14.87
N PHE A 371 10.22 -15.45 14.65
CA PHE A 371 11.16 -16.41 14.07
C PHE A 371 12.44 -16.65 14.89
N SER A 372 12.65 -15.91 15.99
CA SER A 372 13.81 -16.08 16.87
C SER A 372 13.43 -16.69 18.21
N ILE A 373 14.01 -17.84 18.52
CA ILE A 373 13.79 -18.55 19.78
C ILE A 373 15.14 -19.00 20.33
N TYR A 374 15.42 -18.62 21.58
CA TYR A 374 16.62 -19.06 22.28
C TYR A 374 16.54 -20.54 22.66
N ARG A 375 17.69 -21.19 22.74
CA ARG A 375 17.84 -22.61 23.10
C ARG A 375 17.07 -23.00 24.37
N ASN A 376 17.08 -22.14 25.40
CA ASN A 376 16.36 -22.40 26.66
C ASN A 376 14.85 -22.52 26.45
N ARG A 377 14.25 -21.66 25.60
CA ARG A 377 12.82 -21.71 25.30
C ARG A 377 12.47 -22.89 24.40
N PHE A 378 13.37 -23.29 23.50
CA PHE A 378 13.20 -24.45 22.63
C PHE A 378 13.03 -25.77 23.39
N TYR A 379 13.64 -25.93 24.57
CA TYR A 379 13.41 -27.16 25.37
C TYR A 379 12.04 -27.20 26.05
N GLU A 380 11.36 -26.06 26.20
CA GLU A 380 10.11 -25.96 26.96
C GLU A 380 8.86 -25.63 26.12
N TRP A 381 9.02 -25.23 24.87
CA TRP A 381 7.91 -24.73 24.04
C TRP A 381 6.88 -25.82 23.69
N GLY A 382 7.31 -27.09 23.56
CA GLY A 382 6.45 -28.22 23.21
C GLY A 382 5.68 -28.84 24.38
N ARG A 383 5.73 -28.26 25.58
CA ARG A 383 4.98 -28.79 26.73
C ARG A 383 3.47 -28.72 26.47
N ALA A 384 2.76 -29.80 26.76
CA ALA A 384 1.32 -29.93 26.54
C ALA A 384 0.50 -28.77 27.14
N VAL A 385 0.88 -28.29 28.32
CA VAL A 385 0.23 -27.14 28.98
C VAL A 385 0.21 -25.90 28.08
N LYS A 386 1.33 -25.58 27.39
CA LYS A 386 1.41 -24.43 26.48
C LYS A 386 0.61 -24.67 25.20
N GLN A 387 0.60 -25.90 24.70
CA GLN A 387 -0.16 -26.28 23.50
C GLN A 387 -1.67 -26.15 23.75
N PHE A 388 -2.16 -26.65 24.88
CA PHE A 388 -3.57 -26.54 25.26
C PHE A 388 -3.97 -25.11 25.65
N ASP A 389 -3.08 -24.34 26.28
CA ASP A 389 -3.34 -22.92 26.55
C ASP A 389 -3.50 -22.10 25.25
N PHE A 390 -2.68 -22.39 24.24
CA PHE A 390 -2.85 -21.81 22.90
C PHE A 390 -4.21 -22.19 22.28
N ILE A 391 -4.61 -23.45 22.40
CA ILE A 391 -5.93 -23.94 21.97
C ILE A 391 -7.07 -23.19 22.68
N GLU A 392 -6.98 -22.99 23.99
CA GLU A 392 -7.97 -22.24 24.77
C GLU A 392 -8.03 -20.77 24.34
N PHE A 393 -6.86 -20.15 24.11
CA PHE A 393 -6.79 -18.81 23.53
C PHE A 393 -7.55 -18.73 22.21
N ARG A 394 -7.32 -19.68 21.29
CA ARG A 394 -8.00 -19.76 19.99
C ARG A 394 -9.51 -20.02 20.11
N ARG A 395 -9.92 -20.89 21.05
CA ARG A 395 -11.34 -21.16 21.36
C ARG A 395 -12.05 -19.91 21.83
N ARG A 396 -11.46 -19.13 22.75
CA ARG A 396 -12.04 -17.86 23.24
C ARG A 396 -12.23 -16.82 22.13
N HIS A 397 -11.43 -16.88 21.07
CA HIS A 397 -11.53 -16.00 19.91
C HIS A 397 -12.34 -16.61 18.74
N GLY A 398 -12.93 -17.80 18.93
CA GLY A 398 -13.82 -18.42 17.95
C GLY A 398 -13.14 -18.93 16.67
N TRP A 399 -11.86 -19.30 16.76
CA TRP A 399 -11.11 -19.78 15.60
C TRP A 399 -10.44 -21.12 15.89
N MET A 400 -11.07 -22.24 15.51
CA MET A 400 -10.52 -23.59 15.71
C MET A 400 -10.36 -24.41 14.42
N TYR A 401 -10.55 -23.79 13.25
CA TYR A 401 -10.57 -24.47 11.94
C TYR A 401 -9.26 -25.17 11.57
N ASP A 402 -8.13 -24.62 12.00
CA ASP A 402 -6.76 -25.03 11.65
C ASP A 402 -6.13 -26.00 12.67
N LEU A 403 -6.69 -26.08 13.88
CA LEU A 403 -6.11 -26.84 14.99
C LEU A 403 -6.41 -28.34 14.88
N HIS A 404 -5.39 -29.17 14.68
CA HIS A 404 -5.53 -30.63 14.46
C HIS A 404 -6.31 -31.37 15.54
N LEU A 405 -5.96 -31.12 16.82
CA LEU A 405 -6.65 -31.72 17.94
C LEU A 405 -8.10 -31.25 18.06
N MET A 406 -8.41 -30.05 17.53
CA MET A 406 -9.68 -29.39 17.78
C MET A 406 -10.75 -29.60 16.72
N LYS A 407 -10.36 -29.73 15.46
CA LYS A 407 -11.26 -29.94 14.32
C LYS A 407 -11.72 -31.40 14.23
N ASN A 408 -12.92 -31.65 13.74
CA ASN A 408 -13.38 -32.96 13.28
C ASN A 408 -13.76 -32.84 11.82
N THR A 409 -13.17 -33.68 10.96
CA THR A 409 -13.45 -33.70 9.53
C THR A 409 -14.56 -34.72 9.29
N THR A 410 -15.67 -34.30 8.69
CA THR A 410 -16.89 -35.11 8.52
C THR A 410 -17.15 -35.46 7.05
N LYS A 411 -16.94 -34.52 6.13
CA LYS A 411 -17.19 -34.73 4.69
C LYS A 411 -16.14 -35.65 4.06
N VAL A 412 -16.60 -36.69 3.36
CA VAL A 412 -15.78 -37.60 2.56
C VAL A 412 -16.11 -37.40 1.09
N LEU A 413 -15.08 -37.28 0.24
CA LEU A 413 -15.25 -37.13 -1.19
C LEU A 413 -15.44 -38.50 -1.86
N PRO A 414 -16.50 -38.69 -2.67
CA PRO A 414 -16.70 -39.94 -3.39
C PRO A 414 -15.72 -40.07 -4.57
N PRO A 415 -15.42 -41.30 -5.02
CA PRO A 415 -14.59 -41.51 -6.19
C PRO A 415 -15.28 -41.00 -7.47
N ILE A 416 -14.49 -40.50 -8.41
CA ILE A 416 -14.95 -40.15 -9.76
C ILE A 416 -15.23 -41.46 -10.51
N ARG A 417 -16.47 -41.63 -11.01
CA ARG A 417 -16.86 -42.81 -11.77
C ARG A 417 -16.17 -42.81 -13.13
N ASP A 418 -15.59 -43.96 -13.51
CA ASP A 418 -15.04 -44.18 -14.83
C ASP A 418 -16.15 -44.68 -15.78
N PRO A 419 -16.55 -43.90 -16.81
CA PRO A 419 -17.56 -44.33 -17.76
C PRO A 419 -17.18 -45.59 -18.55
N SER A 420 -15.89 -45.90 -18.66
CA SER A 420 -15.41 -47.08 -19.38
C SER A 420 -15.67 -48.38 -18.63
N LYS A 421 -15.86 -48.34 -17.31
CA LYS A 421 -16.04 -49.51 -16.45
C LYS A 421 -17.07 -49.24 -15.34
N PRO A 422 -18.36 -49.10 -15.69
CA PRO A 422 -19.41 -48.77 -14.72
C PRO A 422 -19.61 -49.85 -13.66
N ASP A 423 -19.34 -51.12 -13.98
CA ASP A 423 -19.50 -52.25 -13.07
C ASP A 423 -18.32 -52.42 -12.10
N SER A 424 -17.23 -51.68 -12.30
CA SER A 424 -16.06 -51.79 -11.44
C SER A 424 -16.32 -51.17 -10.06
N THR A 425 -16.15 -51.97 -9.01
CA THR A 425 -16.24 -51.49 -7.63
C THR A 425 -14.93 -50.82 -7.23
N MET A 426 -14.96 -49.50 -7.09
CA MET A 426 -13.82 -48.72 -6.61
C MET A 426 -13.78 -48.73 -5.07
N ALA A 427 -12.60 -48.93 -4.49
CA ALA A 427 -12.35 -48.84 -3.05
C ALA A 427 -11.19 -47.87 -2.77
N SER A 428 -11.20 -47.23 -1.60
CA SER A 428 -10.13 -46.32 -1.20
C SER A 428 -8.87 -47.10 -0.82
N ALA A 429 -7.78 -46.87 -1.54
CA ALA A 429 -6.47 -47.40 -1.19
C ALA A 429 -5.81 -46.60 -0.05
N ALA A 430 -6.11 -45.30 0.05
CA ALA A 430 -5.60 -44.39 1.07
C ALA A 430 -6.60 -43.26 1.33
N THR A 431 -6.43 -42.57 2.45
CA THR A 431 -7.25 -41.41 2.85
C THR A 431 -6.35 -40.28 3.33
N MET A 432 -6.64 -39.05 2.92
CA MET A 432 -5.91 -37.84 3.32
C MET A 432 -6.89 -36.70 3.58
N GLU A 433 -6.62 -35.87 4.59
CA GLU A 433 -7.34 -34.61 4.79
C GLU A 433 -6.72 -33.52 3.91
N LEU A 434 -7.49 -33.01 2.95
CA LEU A 434 -7.13 -31.89 2.09
C LEU A 434 -8.20 -30.79 2.19
N PRO A 435 -7.82 -29.50 1.98
CA PRO A 435 -8.80 -28.42 1.83
C PRO A 435 -9.84 -28.70 0.74
N ALA A 436 -11.08 -28.30 0.98
CA ALA A 436 -12.19 -28.56 0.06
C ALA A 436 -11.97 -27.96 -1.35
N PHE A 437 -11.31 -26.80 -1.45
CA PHE A 437 -11.10 -26.05 -2.70
C PHE A 437 -10.34 -26.80 -3.80
N PHE A 438 -9.76 -27.98 -3.52
CA PHE A 438 -9.13 -28.82 -4.54
C PHE A 438 -10.14 -29.49 -5.47
N THR A 439 -11.32 -29.84 -4.95
CA THR A 439 -12.30 -30.69 -5.65
C THR A 439 -13.74 -30.21 -5.41
N GLU A 440 -13.90 -28.93 -5.10
CA GLU A 440 -15.22 -28.30 -5.04
C GLU A 440 -15.91 -28.37 -6.41
N ARG A 441 -17.24 -28.45 -6.38
CA ARG A 441 -18.04 -28.37 -7.61
C ARG A 441 -17.70 -27.09 -8.35
N HIS A 442 -17.72 -27.16 -9.68
CA HIS A 442 -17.43 -25.98 -10.47
C HIS A 442 -18.43 -24.85 -10.16
N PRO A 443 -17.98 -23.57 -10.11
CA PRO A 443 -18.85 -22.46 -9.69
C PRO A 443 -20.14 -22.29 -10.52
N TRP A 444 -20.17 -22.77 -11.78
CA TRP A 444 -21.37 -22.74 -12.63
C TRP A 444 -22.34 -23.91 -12.40
N GLU A 445 -21.90 -24.97 -11.73
CA GLU A 445 -22.76 -26.09 -11.32
C GLU A 445 -23.38 -25.84 -9.94
N GLY A 446 -22.74 -25.00 -9.13
CA GLY A 446 -23.22 -24.59 -7.82
C GLY A 446 -24.35 -23.56 -7.90
N ASN A 447 -25.08 -23.42 -6.80
CA ASN A 447 -26.02 -22.32 -6.64
C ASN A 447 -25.25 -21.00 -6.54
N ALA A 448 -25.76 -19.96 -7.21
CA ALA A 448 -25.14 -18.65 -7.15
C ALA A 448 -25.08 -18.13 -5.71
N LEU A 449 -23.90 -17.65 -5.29
CA LEU A 449 -23.68 -16.97 -4.01
C LEU A 449 -24.25 -17.75 -2.80
N GLU A 450 -23.94 -19.04 -2.71
CA GLU A 450 -24.45 -19.93 -1.66
C GLU A 450 -24.23 -19.36 -0.24
N SER A 451 -23.07 -18.75 0.01
CA SER A 451 -22.74 -18.12 1.30
C SER A 451 -23.62 -16.94 1.70
N VAL A 452 -24.35 -16.34 0.76
CA VAL A 452 -25.22 -15.18 0.99
C VAL A 452 -26.69 -15.56 0.95
N LEU A 453 -27.09 -16.39 -0.02
CA LEU A 453 -28.50 -16.73 -0.26
C LEU A 453 -28.99 -17.93 0.53
N SER A 454 -28.08 -18.71 1.11
CA SER A 454 -28.40 -19.90 1.87
C SER A 454 -27.71 -19.91 3.23
N VAL A 455 -28.38 -20.54 4.19
CA VAL A 455 -27.82 -20.86 5.50
C VAL A 455 -27.68 -22.37 5.55
N THR A 456 -26.45 -22.85 5.37
CA THR A 456 -26.10 -24.28 5.42
C THR A 456 -25.48 -24.62 6.77
N LYS A 457 -25.99 -25.68 7.42
CA LYS A 457 -25.42 -26.24 8.65
C LYS A 457 -25.27 -27.75 8.50
N GLU A 458 -24.05 -28.25 8.66
CA GLU A 458 -23.81 -29.68 8.74
C GLU A 458 -24.17 -30.22 10.13
N ARG A 459 -24.96 -31.30 10.18
CA ARG A 459 -25.51 -31.88 11.41
C ARG A 459 -25.48 -33.40 11.37
N GLU A 460 -25.35 -34.01 12.55
CA GLU A 460 -25.53 -35.45 12.74
C GLU A 460 -27.03 -35.76 12.86
N ARG A 461 -27.46 -36.89 12.31
CA ARG A 461 -28.83 -37.40 12.47
C ARG A 461 -29.03 -37.89 13.90
N MET A 462 -30.17 -37.53 14.50
CA MET A 462 -30.52 -37.96 15.86
C MET A 462 -31.13 -39.37 15.89
N ASP A 463 -31.77 -39.78 14.80
CA ASP A 463 -32.38 -41.10 14.65
C ASP A 463 -31.32 -42.15 14.32
N ASP A 464 -31.58 -43.41 14.68
CA ASP A 464 -30.71 -44.53 14.32
C ASP A 464 -30.70 -44.74 12.79
N VAL A 465 -29.53 -44.55 12.18
CA VAL A 465 -29.33 -44.66 10.74
C VAL A 465 -28.84 -46.06 10.42
N ARG A 466 -29.75 -46.92 9.94
CA ARG A 466 -29.43 -48.32 9.59
C ARG A 466 -28.29 -48.45 8.56
N ALA A 467 -28.21 -47.54 7.60
CA ALA A 467 -27.16 -47.45 6.58
C ALA A 467 -27.14 -46.06 5.92
N GLY A 468 -26.00 -45.68 5.35
CA GLY A 468 -25.80 -44.37 4.71
C GLY A 468 -24.96 -43.43 5.57
N ASP A 469 -24.97 -42.13 5.22
CA ASP A 469 -24.24 -41.12 5.96
C ASP A 469 -24.98 -40.71 7.24
N ILE A 470 -24.23 -40.65 8.34
CA ILE A 470 -24.71 -40.17 9.64
C ILE A 470 -24.81 -38.64 9.69
N TYR A 471 -24.10 -37.95 8.79
CA TYR A 471 -24.19 -36.50 8.63
C TYR A 471 -25.10 -36.09 7.46
N TYR A 472 -25.66 -34.89 7.54
CA TYR A 472 -26.39 -34.26 6.44
C TYR A 472 -26.22 -32.73 6.48
N ASP A 473 -26.31 -32.11 5.31
CA ASP A 473 -26.32 -30.65 5.17
C ASP A 473 -27.78 -30.14 5.28
N ASP A 474 -28.07 -29.41 6.36
CA ASP A 474 -29.34 -28.68 6.56
C ASP A 474 -29.21 -27.31 5.89
N THR A 475 -29.55 -27.25 4.61
CA THR A 475 -29.50 -26.02 3.79
C THR A 475 -30.89 -25.41 3.66
N LYS A 476 -31.01 -24.15 4.09
CA LYS A 476 -32.24 -23.36 3.98
C LYS A 476 -32.00 -22.07 3.24
N SER A 477 -32.99 -21.62 2.48
CA SER A 477 -32.90 -20.29 1.87
C SER A 477 -32.97 -19.23 2.97
N ILE A 478 -32.19 -18.16 2.85
CA ILE A 478 -32.30 -17.01 3.77
C ILE A 478 -33.70 -16.36 3.73
N HIS A 479 -34.46 -16.59 2.66
CA HIS A 479 -35.81 -16.08 2.46
C HIS A 479 -36.91 -17.12 2.77
N GLU A 480 -36.54 -18.30 3.27
CA GLU A 480 -37.51 -19.33 3.60
C GLU A 480 -38.45 -18.87 4.71
N ARG A 481 -39.75 -19.11 4.51
CA ARG A 481 -40.82 -18.79 5.46
C ARG A 481 -41.76 -19.99 5.55
N SER A 482 -42.47 -20.08 6.66
CA SER A 482 -43.55 -21.04 6.83
C SER A 482 -44.58 -20.90 5.70
N SER A 483 -45.13 -22.00 5.20
CA SER A 483 -46.26 -21.97 4.26
C SER A 483 -47.50 -21.31 4.87
N THR A 484 -47.59 -21.30 6.21
CA THR A 484 -48.64 -20.63 6.99
C THR A 484 -48.23 -19.25 7.49
N TRP A 485 -47.19 -18.64 6.91
CA TRP A 485 -46.64 -17.35 7.35
C TRP A 485 -47.71 -16.24 7.48
N MET A 486 -48.68 -16.18 6.57
CA MET A 486 -49.76 -15.20 6.64
C MET A 486 -50.70 -15.38 7.85
N ASN A 487 -50.81 -16.59 8.39
CA ASN A 487 -51.62 -16.86 9.59
C ASN A 487 -50.81 -16.68 10.88
N GLU A 488 -49.49 -16.79 10.80
CA GLU A 488 -48.56 -16.65 11.93
C GLU A 488 -48.24 -15.17 12.22
N VAL A 489 -48.49 -14.28 11.26
CA VAL A 489 -48.25 -12.83 11.35
C VAL A 489 -49.58 -12.10 11.49
N PRO A 490 -49.66 -10.98 12.24
CA PRO A 490 -50.87 -10.19 12.32
C PRO A 490 -51.37 -9.73 10.95
N GLU A 491 -52.69 -9.61 10.83
CA GLU A 491 -53.35 -9.11 9.63
C GLU A 491 -52.80 -7.74 9.20
N THR A 492 -52.72 -7.54 7.89
CA THR A 492 -52.23 -6.29 7.31
C THR A 492 -53.26 -5.72 6.33
N ARG A 493 -53.17 -4.41 6.07
CA ARG A 493 -53.97 -3.77 5.02
C ARG A 493 -53.73 -4.36 3.61
N TYR A 494 -52.67 -5.15 3.43
CA TYR A 494 -52.35 -5.81 2.16
C TYR A 494 -53.05 -7.15 1.99
N ASP A 495 -53.71 -7.69 3.01
CA ASP A 495 -54.36 -9.01 2.95
C ASP A 495 -55.55 -8.99 1.97
N GLN A 496 -56.18 -7.83 1.77
CA GLN A 496 -57.20 -7.62 0.74
C GLN A 496 -56.66 -7.72 -0.69
N LEU A 497 -55.33 -7.68 -0.88
CA LEU A 497 -54.66 -7.88 -2.16
C LEU A 497 -54.16 -9.32 -2.37
N TYR A 498 -54.61 -10.26 -1.55
CA TYR A 498 -54.21 -11.66 -1.63
C TYR A 498 -54.47 -12.27 -3.02
N GLY A 499 -53.47 -12.94 -3.57
CA GLY A 499 -53.57 -13.61 -4.88
C GLY A 499 -53.64 -12.66 -6.09
N ILE A 500 -53.46 -11.34 -5.91
CA ILE A 500 -53.49 -10.37 -7.00
C ILE A 500 -52.07 -10.12 -7.53
N ASN A 501 -51.80 -10.49 -8.79
CA ASN A 501 -50.47 -10.37 -9.40
C ASN A 501 -50.02 -8.92 -9.66
N HIS A 502 -50.95 -8.04 -10.04
CA HIS A 502 -50.67 -6.65 -10.35
C HIS A 502 -51.64 -5.74 -9.60
N PRO A 503 -51.53 -5.67 -8.26
CA PRO A 503 -52.43 -4.85 -7.48
C PRO A 503 -52.20 -3.37 -7.79
N ASP A 504 -53.29 -2.62 -7.88
CA ASP A 504 -53.24 -1.18 -8.01
C ASP A 504 -52.98 -0.54 -6.64
N VAL A 505 -51.73 -0.66 -6.18
CA VAL A 505 -51.32 -0.17 -4.85
C VAL A 505 -51.51 1.35 -4.74
N SER A 506 -51.56 2.08 -5.85
CA SER A 506 -51.88 3.51 -5.89
C SER A 506 -53.27 3.83 -5.32
N LYS A 507 -54.24 2.91 -5.46
CA LYS A 507 -55.63 3.11 -4.98
C LYS A 507 -55.80 2.93 -3.49
N ILE A 508 -55.08 1.96 -2.89
CA ILE A 508 -55.10 1.75 -1.43
C ILE A 508 -54.01 2.56 -0.71
N GLY A 509 -53.13 3.21 -1.48
CA GLY A 509 -52.01 3.98 -0.98
C GLY A 509 -52.46 5.34 -0.45
N ILE A 510 -51.90 5.72 0.70
CA ILE A 510 -52.27 6.97 1.38
C ILE A 510 -51.94 8.25 0.58
N ARG A 511 -51.01 8.19 -0.38
CA ARG A 511 -50.56 9.36 -1.15
C ARG A 511 -51.67 10.02 -1.96
N ALA A 512 -52.57 9.24 -2.55
CA ALA A 512 -53.68 9.78 -3.34
C ALA A 512 -54.67 10.62 -2.53
N HIS A 513 -54.71 10.41 -1.20
CA HIS A 513 -55.56 11.15 -0.27
C HIS A 513 -54.82 12.29 0.44
N LEU A 514 -53.48 12.20 0.53
CA LEU A 514 -52.64 13.19 1.22
C LEU A 514 -52.15 14.31 0.29
N GLU A 515 -51.86 13.99 -0.97
CA GLU A 515 -51.35 14.96 -1.94
C GLU A 515 -52.51 15.67 -2.65
N VAL A 516 -52.56 17.00 -2.56
CA VAL A 516 -53.58 17.84 -3.21
C VAL A 516 -53.49 17.73 -4.74
N GLU A 517 -52.27 17.63 -5.26
CA GLU A 517 -51.99 17.35 -6.68
C GLU A 517 -51.39 15.96 -6.84
N TYR A 518 -52.23 14.93 -6.71
CA TYR A 518 -51.77 13.56 -6.90
C TYR A 518 -51.54 13.25 -8.39
N THR A 519 -50.29 13.04 -8.78
CA THR A 519 -49.91 12.63 -10.14
C THR A 519 -49.54 11.15 -10.19
N ASN A 520 -50.44 10.33 -10.76
CA ASN A 520 -50.16 8.91 -10.96
C ASN A 520 -49.14 8.71 -12.09
N ARG A 521 -47.91 8.36 -11.73
CA ARG A 521 -46.80 8.13 -12.68
C ARG A 521 -47.11 7.07 -13.74
N LYS A 522 -47.90 6.04 -13.40
CA LYS A 522 -48.29 5.01 -14.37
C LYS A 522 -49.23 5.56 -15.44
N GLU A 523 -50.19 6.40 -15.05
CA GLU A 523 -51.13 7.04 -15.99
C GLU A 523 -50.42 8.01 -16.93
N LEU A 524 -49.42 8.75 -16.42
CA LEU A 524 -48.60 9.64 -17.24
C LEU A 524 -47.90 8.87 -18.37
N MET A 525 -47.18 7.79 -18.03
CA MET A 525 -46.53 6.94 -19.04
C MET A 525 -47.52 6.33 -20.03
N MET A 526 -48.73 5.95 -19.58
CA MET A 526 -49.77 5.44 -20.46
C MET A 526 -50.31 6.50 -21.44
N LYS A 527 -50.46 7.75 -20.97
CA LYS A 527 -50.87 8.91 -21.80
C LYS A 527 -49.79 9.23 -22.85
N ASP A 528 -48.52 9.23 -22.46
CA ASP A 528 -47.40 9.45 -23.37
C ASP A 528 -47.30 8.33 -24.42
N ALA A 529 -47.41 7.07 -24.00
CA ALA A 529 -47.48 5.94 -24.93
C ALA A 529 -48.69 6.04 -25.89
N ALA A 530 -49.84 6.55 -25.42
CA ALA A 530 -51.00 6.81 -26.26
C ALA A 530 -50.76 7.94 -27.27
N LEU A 531 -50.04 9.00 -26.89
CA LEU A 531 -49.62 10.08 -27.80
C LEU A 531 -48.65 9.58 -28.87
N VAL A 532 -47.67 8.75 -28.52
CA VAL A 532 -46.76 8.12 -29.48
C VAL A 532 -47.55 7.22 -30.44
N ARG A 533 -48.50 6.42 -29.94
CA ARG A 533 -49.40 5.62 -30.80
C ARG A 533 -50.22 6.50 -31.76
N LYS A 534 -50.62 7.70 -31.35
CA LYS A 534 -51.33 8.66 -32.21
C LYS A 534 -50.43 9.19 -33.34
N ALA A 535 -49.13 9.36 -33.11
CA ALA A 535 -48.17 9.77 -34.13
C ALA A 535 -48.02 8.71 -35.24
N ILE A 536 -48.10 7.42 -34.90
CA ILE A 536 -48.05 6.30 -35.85
C ILE A 536 -49.36 6.19 -36.65
N ARG A 537 -50.51 6.52 -36.05
CA ARG A 537 -51.84 6.48 -36.70
C ARG A 537 -52.11 7.61 -37.73
N ARG A 538 -51.08 8.27 -38.25
CA ARG A 538 -51.25 9.32 -39.28
C ARG A 538 -51.74 8.70 -40.59
N GLY A 539 -53.01 8.93 -40.92
CA GLY A 539 -53.53 8.68 -42.27
C GLY A 539 -52.77 9.50 -43.30
N ARG A 540 -52.43 8.88 -44.44
CA ARG A 540 -51.87 9.63 -45.58
C ARG A 540 -53.01 10.42 -46.23
N ARG A 541 -52.90 11.74 -46.25
CA ARG A 541 -53.79 12.55 -47.10
C ARG A 541 -53.49 12.20 -48.57
N LEU A 542 -54.54 11.97 -49.35
CA LEU A 542 -54.43 11.81 -50.81
C LEU A 542 -53.71 13.05 -51.35
N ARG A 543 -52.55 12.82 -51.97
CA ARG A 543 -51.79 13.87 -52.64
C ARG A 543 -52.22 13.89 -54.09
N HIS A 544 -52.76 15.00 -54.53
CA HIS A 544 -53.05 15.21 -55.95
C HIS A 544 -51.71 15.43 -56.66
N ARG A 545 -51.35 14.48 -57.53
CA ARG A 545 -50.20 14.66 -58.41
C ARG A 545 -50.62 15.62 -59.51
N VAL A 546 -49.79 16.62 -59.73
CA VAL A 546 -49.94 17.50 -60.87
C VAL A 546 -49.09 16.94 -62.00
N GLU A 547 -49.60 17.02 -63.23
CA GLU A 547 -48.92 16.54 -64.42
C GLU A 547 -47.55 17.21 -64.57
N ALA A 548 -46.53 16.39 -64.86
CA ALA A 548 -45.16 16.85 -65.01
C ALA A 548 -44.94 17.37 -66.44
N SER A 549 -44.72 18.68 -66.56
CA SER A 549 -44.34 19.33 -67.82
C SER A 549 -42.83 19.58 -67.86
N ARG A 550 -42.21 19.40 -69.03
CA ARG A 550 -40.79 19.72 -69.24
C ARG A 550 -40.52 21.21 -69.34
N THR A 551 -41.54 22.03 -69.56
CA THR A 551 -41.39 23.44 -69.95
C THR A 551 -42.02 24.41 -68.95
N HIS A 552 -42.86 23.95 -68.03
CA HIS A 552 -43.48 24.80 -67.01
C HIS A 552 -43.97 23.98 -65.81
N ARG A 553 -44.32 24.65 -64.70
CA ARG A 553 -45.03 24.04 -63.57
C ARG A 553 -46.52 24.30 -63.72
N ASN A 554 -47.30 23.23 -63.59
CA ASN A 554 -48.76 23.32 -63.60
C ASN A 554 -49.25 23.70 -62.20
N GLU A 555 -50.06 24.76 -62.10
CA GLU A 555 -50.65 25.20 -60.84
C GLU A 555 -52.06 24.62 -60.70
N GLY A 556 -52.28 23.78 -59.70
CA GLY A 556 -53.60 23.23 -59.39
C GLY A 556 -54.39 24.17 -58.48
N SER A 557 -55.61 24.52 -58.86
CA SER A 557 -56.57 25.26 -58.03
C SER A 557 -57.73 24.36 -57.58
N LEU A 558 -58.34 24.64 -56.42
CA LEU A 558 -59.54 23.91 -55.98
C LEU A 558 -60.73 24.35 -56.83
N SER A 559 -61.24 23.50 -57.73
CA SER A 559 -62.46 23.80 -58.47
C SER A 559 -63.68 23.67 -57.56
N ALA A 560 -64.50 24.73 -57.46
CA ALA A 560 -65.77 24.68 -56.74
C ALA A 560 -66.71 23.66 -57.41
N LYS A 561 -67.27 22.73 -56.63
CA LYS A 561 -68.32 21.79 -57.08
C LYS A 561 -69.52 22.60 -57.58
N THR A 562 -69.81 22.55 -58.88
CA THR A 562 -71.17 22.79 -59.37
C THR A 562 -72.02 21.58 -59.00
N SER A 563 -72.87 21.72 -57.97
CA SER A 563 -73.99 20.80 -57.81
C SER A 563 -74.98 21.05 -58.95
N LYS A 564 -75.68 20.01 -59.39
CA LYS A 564 -77.05 20.25 -59.88
C LYS A 564 -77.89 20.84 -58.75
#